data_AF-A0A966CGF2-F1
#
_entry.id   AF-A0A966CGF2-F1
#
_cell.length_a   1.000
_cell.length_b   1.000
_cell.length_c   1.000
_cell.angle_alpha   90.00
_cell.angle_beta   90.00
_cell.angle_gamma   90.00
#
_symmetry.space_group_name_H-M   'P 1'
#
loop_
_entity.id
_entity.type
_entity.pdbx_description
1 polymer ?
#
loop_
_entity_poly.entity_id
_entity_poly.type
_entity_poly.pdbx_seq_one_letter_code
_entity_poly.pdbx_strand_id
1 'polypeptide(L)'
;MTQRFEFNEEKNLILKKSRGVNFEDILQAIKDDKMLDDIGNGRDKYKHQRILVVKIKNYIYAVPYVKNSKGILFLKTLYPSRVLTKRYLNK
;
A
#
# COMPACT_ATOMS: atom_id res chain seq x y z
N MET A 1 -7.41 -14.65 8.38
CA MET A 1 -6.72 -15.08 7.14
C MET A 1 -5.35 -14.40 7.11
N THR A 2 -4.26 -15.17 7.05
CA THR A 2 -2.90 -14.62 7.10
C THR A 2 -2.44 -14.26 5.69
N GLN A 3 -2.72 -13.04 5.22
CA GLN A 3 -2.12 -12.56 3.97
C GLN A 3 -0.61 -12.41 4.17
N ARG A 4 0.18 -13.04 3.29
CA ARG A 4 1.64 -12.90 3.28
C ARG A 4 2.02 -11.72 2.40
N PHE A 5 2.82 -10.82 2.97
CA PHE A 5 3.37 -9.66 2.29
C PHE A 5 4.88 -9.79 2.17
N GLU A 6 5.40 -9.46 1.01
CA GLU A 6 6.84 -9.36 0.76
C GLU A 6 7.17 -7.99 0.19
N PHE A 7 8.34 -7.48 0.53
CA PHE A 7 8.86 -6.23 0.02
C PHE A 7 10.39 -6.28 0.05
N ASN A 8 11.03 -5.42 -0.74
CA ASN A 8 12.49 -5.29 -0.71
C ASN A 8 12.91 -4.42 0.48
N GLU A 9 13.81 -4.93 1.33
CA GLU A 9 14.26 -4.26 2.56
C GLU A 9 15.06 -2.98 2.30
N GLU A 10 15.91 -2.95 1.27
CA GLU A 10 16.64 -1.73 0.90
C GLU A 10 15.67 -0.60 0.53
N LYS A 11 14.63 -0.92 -0.24
CA LYS A 11 13.55 0.03 -0.56
C LYS A 11 12.78 0.45 0.69
N ASN A 12 12.56 -0.47 1.63
CA ASN A 12 11.91 -0.17 2.91
C ASN A 12 12.68 0.92 3.68
N LEU A 13 14.00 0.79 3.77
CA LEU A 13 14.89 1.76 4.42
C LEU A 13 14.90 3.11 3.69
N ILE A 14 14.96 3.10 2.36
CA ILE A 14 14.92 4.32 1.54
C ILE A 14 13.60 5.07 1.74
N LEU A 15 12.47 4.36 1.76
CA LEU A 15 11.15 4.96 1.99
C LEU A 15 11.04 5.57 3.39
N LYS A 16 11.57 4.88 4.43
CA LYS A 16 11.59 5.42 5.79
C LYS A 16 12.40 6.72 5.87
N LYS A 17 13.59 6.76 5.27
CA LYS A 17 14.46 7.95 5.28
C LYS A 17 13.88 9.11 4.47
N SER A 18 13.27 8.84 3.32
CA SER A 18 12.78 9.89 2.41
C SER A 18 11.39 10.40 2.75
N ARG A 19 10.50 9.55 3.26
CA ARG A 19 9.07 9.85 3.44
C ARG A 19 8.58 9.67 4.88
N GLY A 20 9.42 9.19 5.80
CA GLY A 20 9.04 8.91 7.18
C GLY A 20 8.15 7.68 7.38
N VAL A 21 7.75 7.02 6.28
CA VAL A 21 6.85 5.86 6.25
C VAL A 21 7.46 4.75 5.43
N ASN A 22 7.38 3.52 5.93
CA ASN A 22 7.92 2.33 5.30
C ASN A 22 6.83 1.25 5.13
N PHE A 23 7.19 0.09 4.58
CA PHE A 23 6.27 -1.02 4.40
C PHE A 23 5.85 -1.66 5.72
N GLU A 24 6.68 -1.65 6.76
CA GLU A 24 6.31 -2.17 8.08
C GLU A 24 5.18 -1.36 8.70
N ASP A 25 5.24 -0.02 8.59
CA ASP A 25 4.17 0.89 9.01
C ASP A 25 2.85 0.55 8.28
N ILE A 26 2.92 0.20 6.99
CA ILE A 26 1.77 -0.24 6.20
C ILE A 26 1.24 -1.59 6.68
N LEU A 27 2.11 -2.57 6.93
CA LEU A 27 1.69 -3.87 7.44
C LEU A 27 1.05 -3.77 8.81
N GLN A 28 1.59 -2.92 9.68
CA GLN A 28 1.00 -2.65 10.98
C GLN A 28 -0.37 -2.00 10.83
N ALA A 29 -0.50 -0.98 9.96
CA ALA A 29 -1.78 -0.36 9.67
C ALA A 29 -2.81 -1.36 9.11
N ILE A 30 -2.40 -2.30 8.26
CA ILE A 30 -3.28 -3.38 7.75
C ILE A 30 -3.73 -4.31 8.89
N LYS A 31 -2.82 -4.67 9.81
CA LYS A 31 -3.17 -5.47 11.00
C LYS A 31 -4.13 -4.73 11.93
N ASP A 32 -4.01 -3.41 12.01
CA ASP A 32 -4.85 -2.52 12.81
C ASP A 32 -6.17 -2.13 12.10
N ASP A 33 -6.56 -2.88 11.06
CA ASP A 33 -7.78 -2.69 10.27
C ASP A 33 -7.88 -1.28 9.64
N LYS A 34 -6.74 -0.70 9.26
CA LYS A 34 -6.65 0.61 8.57
C LYS A 34 -6.52 0.49 7.05
N MET A 35 -6.64 -0.72 6.52
CA MET A 35 -6.81 -0.94 5.08
C MET A 35 -8.24 -0.57 4.70
N LEU A 36 -8.40 0.48 3.90
CA LEU A 36 -9.71 1.00 3.53
C LEU A 36 -10.25 0.35 2.25
N ASP A 37 -9.38 -0.01 1.31
CA ASP A 37 -9.80 -0.52 0.02
C ASP A 37 -8.65 -1.24 -0.72
N ASP A 38 -9.01 -2.02 -1.74
CA ASP A 38 -8.11 -2.66 -2.70
C ASP A 38 -8.60 -2.39 -4.12
N ILE A 39 -8.03 -1.35 -4.74
CA ILE A 39 -8.44 -0.88 -6.06
C ILE A 39 -7.55 -1.46 -7.17
N GLY A 40 -8.15 -1.80 -8.30
CA GLY A 40 -7.40 -2.18 -9.50
C GLY A 40 -6.62 -0.99 -10.05
N ASN A 41 -5.41 -1.23 -10.58
CA ASN A 41 -4.72 -0.19 -11.33
C ASN A 41 -5.47 -0.01 -12.68
N GLY A 42 -6.26 1.06 -12.81
CA GLY A 42 -7.09 1.34 -13.99
C GLY A 42 -6.33 1.62 -15.29
N ARG A 43 -5.01 1.37 -15.32
CA ARG A 43 -4.18 1.47 -16.52
C ARG A 43 -4.06 0.09 -17.15
N ASP A 44 -4.51 -0.04 -18.39
CA ASP A 44 -4.54 -1.32 -19.15
C ASP A 44 -3.15 -2.00 -19.23
N LYS A 45 -2.07 -1.20 -19.21
CA LYS A 45 -0.66 -1.67 -19.15
C LYS A 45 -0.27 -2.43 -17.87
N TYR A 46 -1.07 -2.38 -16.80
CA TYR A 46 -0.75 -2.98 -15.50
C TYR A 46 -1.91 -3.75 -14.88
N LYS A 47 -2.66 -4.53 -15.68
CA LYS A 47 -3.79 -5.36 -15.19
C LYS A 47 -3.46 -6.31 -14.03
N HIS A 48 -2.19 -6.71 -13.90
CA HIS A 48 -1.72 -7.59 -12.82
C HIS A 48 -1.31 -6.84 -11.54
N GLN A 49 -1.34 -5.50 -11.56
CA GLN A 49 -1.03 -4.66 -10.42
C GLN A 49 -2.32 -4.11 -9.80
N ARG A 50 -2.38 -4.17 -8.48
CA ARG A 50 -3.44 -3.59 -7.66
C ARG A 50 -2.85 -2.60 -6.67
N ILE A 51 -3.69 -1.79 -6.04
CA ILE A 51 -3.28 -0.73 -5.13
C ILE A 51 -4.07 -0.89 -3.84
N LEU A 52 -3.36 -1.13 -2.74
CA LEU A 52 -3.95 -1.06 -1.41
C LEU A 52 -4.08 0.40 -1.01
N VAL A 53 -5.23 0.74 -0.46
CA VAL A 53 -5.55 2.05 0.09
C VAL A 53 -5.47 1.93 1.61
N VAL A 54 -4.44 2.52 2.21
CA VAL A 54 -4.15 2.35 3.64
C VAL A 54 -4.12 3.70 4.33
N LYS A 55 -4.83 3.83 5.45
CA LYS A 55 -4.83 5.03 6.27
C LYS A 55 -3.69 4.99 7.29
N ILE A 56 -2.82 6.00 7.24
CA ILE A 56 -1.82 6.24 8.29
C ILE A 56 -2.02 7.67 8.78
N LYS A 57 -2.34 7.82 10.07
CA LYS A 57 -2.68 9.10 10.70
C LYS A 57 -3.81 9.81 9.91
N ASN A 58 -3.54 10.99 9.36
CA ASN A 58 -4.49 11.82 8.61
C ASN A 58 -4.25 11.78 7.09
N TYR A 59 -3.50 10.81 6.60
CA TYR A 59 -3.24 10.65 5.17
C TYR A 59 -3.55 9.23 4.69
N ILE A 60 -3.96 9.14 3.43
CA ILE A 60 -4.14 7.88 2.73
C ILE A 60 -2.94 7.61 1.85
N TYR A 61 -2.36 6.43 2.03
CA TYR A 61 -1.24 5.92 1.26
C TYR A 61 -1.74 4.93 0.22
N ALA A 62 -1.32 5.14 -1.02
CA ALA A 62 -1.47 4.17 -2.09
C ALA A 62 -0.27 3.24 -2.06
N VAL A 63 -0.51 1.93 -2.00
CA VAL A 63 0.53 0.91 -1.97
C VAL A 63 0.34 -0.05 -3.14
N PRO A 64 0.98 0.24 -4.30
CA PRO A 64 0.95 -0.68 -5.43
C PRO A 64 1.60 -2.02 -5.09
N TYR A 65 0.91 -3.09 -5.42
CA TYR A 65 1.37 -4.46 -5.19
C TYR A 65 1.03 -5.37 -6.36
N VAL A 66 1.73 -6.50 -6.44
CA VAL A 66 1.43 -7.59 -7.36
C VAL A 66 1.23 -8.87 -6.57
N LYS A 67 0.26 -9.69 -6.97
CA LYS A 67 0.00 -10.99 -6.33
C LYS A 67 0.65 -12.09 -7.16
N ASN A 68 1.47 -12.93 -6.55
CA ASN A 68 2.06 -14.07 -7.23
C ASN A 68 1.12 -15.30 -7.22
N SER A 69 1.49 -16.35 -7.96
CA SER A 69 0.72 -17.61 -8.03
C SER A 69 0.56 -18.32 -6.68
N LYS A 70 1.47 -18.08 -5.73
CA LYS A 70 1.40 -18.60 -4.35
C LYS A 70 0.53 -17.76 -3.42
N GLY A 71 -0.08 -16.68 -3.93
CA GLY A 71 -0.95 -15.79 -3.17
C GLY A 71 -0.22 -14.77 -2.29
N ILE A 72 1.10 -14.60 -2.46
CA ILE A 72 1.92 -13.61 -1.74
C ILE A 72 1.78 -12.25 -2.43
N LEU A 73 1.57 -11.20 -1.65
CA LEU A 73 1.45 -9.82 -2.12
C LEU A 73 2.83 -9.15 -2.05
N PHE A 74 3.42 -8.88 -3.20
CA PHE A 74 4.69 -8.17 -3.29
C PHE A 74 4.46 -6.67 -3.42
N LEU A 75 4.83 -5.91 -2.39
CA LEU A 75 4.67 -4.46 -2.34
C LEU A 75 5.80 -3.79 -3.14
N LYS A 76 5.44 -3.01 -4.16
CA LYS A 76 6.43 -2.36 -5.03
C LYS A 76 6.87 -1.00 -4.49
N THR A 77 5.93 -0.23 -3.96
CA THR A 77 6.17 1.12 -3.43
C THR A 77 5.00 1.56 -2.54
N LEU A 78 5.14 2.70 -1.88
CA LEU A 78 4.06 3.39 -1.17
C LEU A 78 4.23 4.91 -1.34
N TYR A 79 3.12 5.62 -1.49
CA TYR A 79 3.14 7.08 -1.57
C TYR A 79 1.85 7.68 -0.98
N PRO A 80 1.94 8.84 -0.32
CA PRO A 80 0.75 9.55 0.11
C PRO A 80 -0.01 10.04 -1.12
N SER A 81 -1.33 9.83 -1.15
CA SER A 81 -2.18 10.26 -2.24
C SER A 81 -3.19 11.28 -1.74
N ARG A 82 -3.05 12.54 -2.20
CA ARG A 82 -4.00 13.61 -1.89
C ARG A 82 -5.40 13.31 -2.44
N VAL A 83 -5.49 12.69 -3.61
CA VAL A 83 -6.75 12.31 -4.25
C VAL A 83 -7.47 11.24 -3.42
N LEU A 84 -6.76 10.18 -3.01
CA LEU A 84 -7.36 9.17 -2.13
C LEU A 84 -7.68 9.74 -0.75
N THR A 85 -6.83 10.62 -0.23
CA THR A 85 -7.10 11.30 1.05
C THR A 85 -8.41 12.07 1.00
N LYS A 86 -8.65 12.87 -0.04
CA LYS A 86 -9.94 13.55 -0.22
C LYS A 86 -11.10 12.55 -0.36
N ARG A 87 -10.90 11.47 -1.13
CA ARG A 87 -11.96 10.48 -1.39
C ARG A 87 -12.38 9.70 -0.14
N TYR A 88 -11.44 9.35 0.74
CA TYR A 88 -11.69 8.45 1.86
C TYR A 88 -11.72 9.14 3.24
N LEU A 89 -11.11 10.31 3.41
CA LEU A 89 -11.09 11.05 4.70
C LEU A 89 -11.99 12.28 4.74
N ASN A 90 -12.47 12.78 3.60
CA ASN A 90 -13.21 14.04 3.53
C ASN A 90 -14.73 13.82 3.44
N LYS A 91 -15.26 12.89 4.24
CA LYS A 91 -16.70 12.73 4.44
C LYS A 91 -17.23 13.81 5.36
#